data_AF-A0A9P4R0Z2-F1
#
_entry.id   AF-A0A9P4R0Z2-F1
#
_cell.length_a   1.000
_cell.length_b   1.000
_cell.length_c   1.000
_cell.angle_alpha   90.00
_cell.angle_beta   90.00
_cell.angle_gamma   90.00
#
_symmetry.space_group_name_H-M   'P 1'
#
loop_
_entity.id
_entity.type
_entity.pdbx_description
1 polymer ?
#
loop_
_entity_poly.entity_id
_entity_poly.type
_entity_poly.pdbx_seq_one_letter_code
_entity_poly.pdbx_strand_id
1 'polypeptide(L)'
;MTMALTPASRAFCQLLIKAPSRSAPAAYRIHSSRRAFTSSPIPAAFASSTPRAATPTATSTGPKPAATSAAKPAAKPAVASTAQRTVTPQFPSPDPPLPTSRSTAHDAATRTQHSLTNGLSDSPPEVEGVPAIDWTRSFHGLGGAAFTAEQRQILLDPLVQDDVEVKPDGLLYLPEIKYRRILNRAFGPGGWGLAPRGETIVTGKLVTREYGLVVLGRLVSIARGEQQYFDPDGIPTATEGCKSNALMRCCKDLGIASELWDPRFIREFTGKMTKEVWVEHVTTKKKRKVVLRKDDTVKYPFKESKA
;
A
#
# COMPACT_ATOMS: atom_id res chain seq x y z
N MET A 1 -15.41 -53.83 67.05
CA MET A 1 -16.44 -54.82 66.70
C MET A 1 -16.75 -54.62 65.22
N THR A 2 -16.02 -55.30 64.33
CA THR A 2 -16.40 -56.58 63.64
C THR A 2 -17.50 -56.35 62.60
N MET A 3 -17.39 -56.75 61.34
CA MET A 3 -16.35 -57.43 60.56
C MET A 3 -16.71 -57.26 59.08
N ALA A 4 -15.70 -57.17 58.21
CA ALA A 4 -15.81 -57.22 56.76
C ALA A 4 -15.89 -58.67 56.26
N LEU A 5 -16.56 -58.90 55.12
CA LEU A 5 -16.47 -60.14 54.33
C LEU A 5 -16.53 -59.82 52.81
N THR A 6 -15.44 -60.20 52.14
CA THR A 6 -15.13 -60.33 50.70
C THR A 6 -15.67 -61.69 50.13
N PRO A 7 -15.14 -62.29 49.02
CA PRO A 7 -15.13 -61.96 47.57
C PRO A 7 -15.52 -63.17 46.65
N ALA A 8 -15.46 -63.05 45.30
CA ALA A 8 -15.10 -64.09 44.28
C ALA A 8 -15.53 -63.60 42.86
N SER A 9 -14.76 -63.54 41.76
CA SER A 9 -13.83 -64.46 41.04
C SER A 9 -14.48 -65.60 40.24
N ARG A 10 -14.34 -65.56 38.90
CA ARG A 10 -14.11 -66.62 37.87
C ARG A 10 -14.53 -66.07 36.48
N ALA A 11 -13.73 -65.96 35.42
CA ALA A 11 -12.81 -66.86 34.69
C ALA A 11 -13.47 -67.77 33.62
N PHE A 12 -13.06 -67.55 32.36
CA PHE A 12 -12.70 -68.50 31.27
C PHE A 12 -13.68 -69.02 30.18
N CYS A 13 -13.08 -69.14 28.96
CA CYS A 13 -13.37 -69.92 27.73
C CYS A 13 -14.50 -69.46 26.77
N GLN A 14 -14.24 -69.02 25.51
CA GLN A 14 -13.72 -69.67 24.27
C GLN A 14 -14.67 -70.65 23.55
N LEU A 15 -15.06 -70.31 22.30
CA LEU A 15 -15.30 -71.19 21.11
C LEU A 15 -15.79 -70.29 19.94
N LEU A 16 -14.98 -69.97 18.92
CA LEU A 16 -14.78 -70.66 17.62
C LEU A 16 -16.04 -70.86 16.74
N ILE A 17 -16.21 -70.04 15.68
CA ILE A 17 -16.87 -70.44 14.42
C ILE A 17 -16.13 -69.83 13.20
N LYS A 18 -16.04 -70.64 12.15
CA LYS A 18 -15.18 -70.65 10.94
C LYS A 18 -15.44 -69.56 9.87
N ALA A 19 -14.40 -69.35 9.05
CA ALA A 19 -14.34 -68.62 7.77
C ALA A 19 -15.09 -69.36 6.60
N PRO A 20 -15.21 -68.79 5.36
CA PRO A 20 -14.07 -68.74 4.41
C PRO A 20 -14.01 -67.56 3.37
N SER A 21 -12.77 -67.32 2.92
CA SER A 21 -12.25 -66.88 1.60
C SER A 21 -13.06 -66.01 0.61
N ARG A 22 -12.40 -64.94 0.09
CA ARG A 22 -12.01 -64.83 -1.34
C ARG A 22 -11.23 -63.54 -1.70
N SER A 23 -10.06 -63.77 -2.30
CA SER A 23 -9.41 -63.09 -3.46
C SER A 23 -9.12 -61.57 -3.46
N ALA A 24 -7.83 -61.28 -3.58
CA ALA A 24 -7.24 -60.04 -4.10
C ALA A 24 -7.35 -59.94 -5.64
N PRO A 25 -7.21 -58.73 -6.19
CA PRO A 25 -6.39 -58.52 -7.40
C PRO A 25 -5.38 -57.38 -7.16
N ALA A 26 -4.09 -57.61 -7.42
CA ALA A 26 -3.38 -57.41 -8.69
C ALA A 26 -2.98 -55.94 -8.92
N ALA A 27 -1.66 -55.76 -8.89
CA ALA A 27 -0.95 -54.53 -9.17
C ALA A 27 -1.23 -54.00 -10.59
N TYR A 28 -1.44 -52.69 -10.70
CA TYR A 28 -1.31 -51.97 -11.96
C TYR A 28 -0.16 -50.96 -11.85
N ARG A 29 0.92 -51.26 -12.57
CA ARG A 29 1.91 -50.28 -13.00
C ARG A 29 1.21 -49.27 -13.92
N ILE A 30 1.26 -47.99 -13.58
CA ILE A 30 1.05 -46.94 -14.58
C ILE A 30 2.25 -46.00 -14.59
N HIS A 31 2.78 -45.93 -15.80
CA HIS A 31 3.89 -45.16 -16.32
C HIS A 31 3.99 -43.72 -15.83
N SER A 32 5.24 -43.36 -15.56
CA SER A 32 5.83 -42.04 -15.61
C SER A 32 5.32 -41.25 -16.81
N SER A 33 4.52 -40.22 -16.57
CA SER A 33 4.26 -39.18 -17.55
C SER A 33 4.69 -37.84 -16.96
N ARG A 34 5.84 -37.36 -17.46
CA ARG A 34 6.35 -36.01 -17.20
C ARG A 34 5.34 -35.01 -17.77
N ARG A 35 4.49 -34.42 -16.93
CA ARG A 35 3.82 -33.16 -17.29
C ARG A 35 4.82 -32.02 -17.10
N ALA A 36 5.28 -31.47 -18.21
CA ALA A 36 5.94 -30.18 -18.24
C ALA A 36 4.96 -29.12 -17.75
N PHE A 37 5.31 -28.42 -16.66
CA PHE A 37 4.66 -27.16 -16.29
C PHE A 37 5.11 -26.11 -17.30
N THR A 38 4.29 -25.85 -18.31
CA THR A 38 4.42 -24.66 -19.16
C THR A 38 3.85 -23.48 -18.38
N SER A 39 4.74 -22.65 -17.83
CA SER A 39 4.39 -21.34 -17.27
C SER A 39 3.98 -20.41 -18.41
N SER A 40 2.71 -20.01 -18.46
CA SER A 40 2.29 -18.91 -19.32
C SER A 40 2.85 -17.59 -18.77
N PRO A 41 3.48 -16.73 -19.59
CA PRO A 41 3.94 -15.43 -19.14
C PRO A 41 2.76 -14.48 -18.94
N ILE A 42 2.70 -13.86 -17.76
CA ILE A 42 1.82 -12.73 -17.45
C ILE A 42 2.25 -11.56 -18.34
N PRO A 43 1.38 -10.97 -19.19
CA PRO A 43 1.74 -9.77 -19.94
C PRO A 43 1.79 -8.59 -18.99
N ALA A 44 3.01 -8.09 -18.72
CA ALA A 44 3.25 -6.85 -18.01
C ALA A 44 2.85 -5.66 -18.91
N ALA A 45 1.63 -5.16 -18.74
CA ALA A 45 1.17 -3.93 -19.36
C ALA A 45 1.25 -2.77 -18.35
N PHE A 46 2.46 -2.23 -18.16
CA PHE A 46 2.66 -0.91 -17.55
C PHE A 46 3.31 0.01 -18.57
N ALA A 47 2.48 0.63 -19.42
CA ALA A 47 2.87 1.75 -20.27
C ALA A 47 2.19 3.02 -19.74
N SER A 48 2.84 3.70 -18.80
CA SER A 48 2.41 5.03 -18.37
C SER A 48 3.08 6.09 -19.26
N SER A 49 2.32 6.69 -20.17
CA SER A 49 2.69 7.93 -20.83
C SER A 49 2.33 9.11 -19.91
N THR A 50 3.34 9.88 -19.50
CA THR A 50 3.14 11.15 -18.78
C THR A 50 2.86 12.28 -19.77
N PRO A 51 1.84 13.15 -19.56
CA PRO A 51 1.73 14.41 -20.27
C PRO A 51 2.74 15.43 -19.72
N ARG A 52 3.31 16.17 -20.66
CA ARG A 52 4.30 17.24 -20.53
C ARG A 52 3.72 18.44 -19.77
N ALA A 53 4.30 18.79 -18.63
CA ALA A 53 4.03 20.07 -17.96
C ALA A 53 4.71 21.22 -18.72
N ALA A 54 3.96 22.30 -18.94
CA ALA A 54 4.42 23.52 -19.60
C ALA A 54 5.22 24.39 -18.62
N THR A 55 6.41 24.81 -19.04
CA THR A 55 7.23 25.86 -18.41
C THR A 55 6.63 27.24 -18.70
N PRO A 56 6.51 28.15 -17.72
CA PRO A 56 6.34 29.57 -18.00
C PRO A 56 7.70 30.22 -18.25
N THR A 57 7.79 30.88 -19.41
CA THR A 57 8.88 31.75 -19.84
C THR A 57 8.90 33.02 -18.99
N ALA A 58 10.02 33.34 -18.36
CA ALA A 58 10.29 34.66 -17.79
C ALA A 58 11.30 35.38 -18.68
N THR A 59 10.85 36.48 -19.29
CA THR A 59 11.67 37.41 -20.07
C THR A 59 12.07 38.57 -19.16
N SER A 60 13.36 38.81 -18.95
CA SER A 60 13.86 40.16 -18.66
C SER A 60 15.33 40.29 -19.04
N THR A 61 15.57 41.31 -19.85
CA THR A 61 16.83 41.78 -20.44
C THR A 61 17.81 42.35 -19.41
N GLY A 62 19.12 42.10 -19.59
CA GLY A 62 20.22 42.85 -18.91
C GLY A 62 20.44 44.25 -19.51
N PRO A 63 21.52 45.02 -19.18
CA PRO A 63 22.85 44.53 -18.72
C PRO A 63 23.64 45.37 -17.65
N LYS A 64 24.56 44.70 -16.91
CA LYS A 64 26.00 44.96 -16.56
C LYS A 64 26.53 46.39 -16.15
N PRO A 65 27.79 46.55 -15.63
CA PRO A 65 28.52 46.10 -14.40
C PRO A 65 29.04 47.26 -13.48
N ALA A 66 29.58 46.94 -12.28
CA ALA A 66 31.01 47.16 -11.88
C ALA A 66 31.27 47.35 -10.36
N ALA A 67 32.42 46.79 -9.92
CA ALA A 67 33.42 47.32 -8.96
C ALA A 67 33.29 47.18 -7.40
N THR A 68 34.25 46.40 -6.86
CA THR A 68 35.17 46.60 -5.69
C THR A 68 34.73 46.77 -4.22
N SER A 69 35.47 46.04 -3.37
CA SER A 69 35.96 46.33 -1.98
C SER A 69 34.93 46.45 -0.85
N ALA A 70 35.17 46.15 0.43
CA ALA A 70 36.18 45.44 1.22
C ALA A 70 35.65 45.43 2.70
N ALA A 71 36.21 44.55 3.53
CA ALA A 71 36.35 44.65 5.00
C ALA A 71 35.15 44.40 5.98
N LYS A 72 35.45 43.48 6.93
CA LYS A 72 34.90 43.21 8.30
C LYS A 72 35.20 44.42 9.25
N PRO A 73 34.86 44.48 10.57
CA PRO A 73 34.19 43.50 11.45
C PRO A 73 33.20 44.01 12.55
N ALA A 74 32.51 43.03 13.18
CA ALA A 74 32.13 42.85 14.60
C ALA A 74 31.66 44.02 15.51
N ALA A 75 30.51 43.81 16.21
CA ALA A 75 30.40 43.85 17.68
C ALA A 75 28.97 43.51 18.18
N LYS A 76 28.89 42.59 19.16
CA LYS A 76 27.90 42.52 20.27
C LYS A 76 28.53 43.30 21.47
N PRO A 77 27.85 43.71 22.57
CA PRO A 77 26.69 43.11 23.25
C PRO A 77 25.61 44.17 23.67
N ALA A 78 24.45 43.83 24.23
CA ALA A 78 24.23 43.67 25.67
C ALA A 78 22.75 43.35 25.99
N VAL A 79 22.58 42.72 27.15
CA VAL A 79 21.33 42.24 27.76
C VAL A 79 20.66 43.38 28.52
N ALA A 80 19.33 43.48 28.44
CA ALA A 80 18.51 44.12 29.47
C ALA A 80 17.13 43.46 29.55
N SER A 81 16.85 42.90 30.72
CA SER A 81 15.59 42.32 31.17
C SER A 81 14.60 43.40 31.58
N THR A 82 13.34 43.34 31.12
CA THR A 82 12.19 43.82 31.94
C THR A 82 10.83 43.35 31.41
N ALA A 83 10.03 42.88 32.38
CA ALA A 83 8.57 42.94 32.51
C ALA A 83 7.66 42.30 31.43
N GLN A 84 7.00 41.20 31.84
CA GLN A 84 5.77 40.68 31.25
C GLN A 84 4.68 41.75 31.25
N ARG A 85 4.13 42.03 30.05
CA ARG A 85 2.88 42.74 29.87
C ARG A 85 1.93 41.82 29.11
N THR A 86 0.95 41.28 29.83
CA THR A 86 -0.17 40.55 29.24
C THR A 86 -0.95 41.54 28.36
N VAL A 87 -0.83 41.39 27.05
CA VAL A 87 -1.66 42.10 26.07
C VAL A 87 -2.70 41.10 25.60
N THR A 88 -3.94 41.30 26.03
CA THR A 88 -5.11 40.66 25.45
C THR A 88 -5.51 41.46 24.22
N PRO A 89 -5.37 40.94 22.98
CA PRO A 89 -5.84 41.68 21.82
C PRO A 89 -7.35 41.45 21.65
N GLN A 90 -8.12 42.53 21.78
CA GLN A 90 -9.54 42.57 21.44
C GLN A 90 -9.66 43.14 20.01
N PHE A 91 -10.11 42.32 19.07
CA PHE A 91 -10.39 42.73 17.69
C PHE A 91 -11.91 42.77 17.47
N PRO A 92 -12.51 43.91 17.07
CA PRO A 92 -13.86 43.91 16.51
C PRO A 92 -13.75 43.55 15.04
N SER A 93 -14.20 42.36 14.65
CA SER A 93 -14.32 41.99 13.25
C SER A 93 -15.76 41.52 13.00
N PRO A 94 -16.51 42.11 12.05
CA PRO A 94 -17.78 41.56 11.62
C PRO A 94 -17.55 40.20 10.96
N ASP A 95 -18.33 39.19 11.36
CA ASP A 95 -18.29 37.86 10.77
C ASP A 95 -18.64 37.94 9.26
N PRO A 96 -17.84 37.34 8.36
CA PRO A 96 -18.24 37.21 6.97
C PRO A 96 -19.39 36.18 6.84
N PRO A 97 -20.40 36.44 6.00
CA PRO A 97 -21.51 35.51 5.83
C PRO A 97 -21.07 34.18 5.21
N LEU A 98 -21.67 33.10 5.69
CA LEU A 98 -21.50 31.73 5.21
C LEU A 98 -21.75 31.63 3.69
N PRO A 99 -20.91 30.94 2.91
CA PRO A 99 -21.15 30.75 1.48
C PRO A 99 -22.23 29.67 1.27
N THR A 100 -23.49 30.06 1.40
CA THR A 100 -24.64 29.25 0.96
C THR A 100 -25.04 29.69 -0.44
N SER A 101 -24.48 29.05 -1.46
CA SER A 101 -25.11 28.84 -2.77
C SER A 101 -24.20 27.98 -3.63
N ARG A 102 -24.46 26.67 -3.60
CA ARG A 102 -23.96 25.71 -4.57
C ARG A 102 -24.54 26.09 -5.94
N SER A 103 -23.71 26.65 -6.82
CA SER A 103 -24.08 26.88 -8.21
C SER A 103 -24.33 25.53 -8.89
N THR A 104 -25.60 25.20 -9.10
CA THR A 104 -26.07 23.98 -9.78
C THR A 104 -25.79 23.98 -11.30
N ALA A 105 -25.07 24.99 -11.81
CA ALA A 105 -24.77 25.13 -13.23
C ALA A 105 -23.54 24.33 -13.69
N HIS A 106 -22.62 23.96 -12.79
CA HIS A 106 -21.46 23.12 -13.14
C HIS A 106 -21.75 21.60 -13.10
N ASP A 107 -22.84 21.17 -12.46
CA ASP A 107 -23.24 19.76 -12.42
C ASP A 107 -23.87 19.27 -13.75
N ALA A 108 -24.42 20.18 -14.56
CA ALA A 108 -25.07 19.81 -15.82
C ALA A 108 -24.08 19.43 -16.93
N ALA A 109 -22.88 20.04 -16.94
CA ALA A 109 -21.86 19.79 -17.97
C ALA A 109 -21.00 18.52 -17.70
N THR A 110 -21.08 17.95 -16.50
CA THR A 110 -20.35 16.71 -16.13
C THR A 110 -21.18 15.46 -16.35
N ARG A 111 -22.49 15.60 -16.63
CA ARG A 111 -23.45 14.50 -16.72
C ARG A 111 -23.32 13.62 -17.98
N THR A 112 -22.52 14.04 -18.96
CA THR A 112 -22.24 13.29 -20.19
C THR A 112 -20.93 12.49 -20.15
N GLN A 113 -20.16 12.57 -19.06
CA GLN A 113 -19.26 11.46 -18.76
C GLN A 113 -20.12 10.36 -18.17
N HIS A 114 -20.44 9.35 -18.99
CA HIS A 114 -21.02 8.11 -18.49
C HIS A 114 -20.21 7.67 -17.28
N SER A 115 -20.77 7.84 -16.08
CA SER A 115 -20.16 7.35 -14.86
C SER A 115 -20.08 5.84 -15.02
N LEU A 116 -18.88 5.34 -15.31
CA LEU A 116 -18.60 3.90 -15.45
C LEU A 116 -18.76 3.17 -14.11
N THR A 117 -19.24 3.86 -13.08
CA THR A 117 -19.76 3.29 -11.83
C THR A 117 -21.06 2.50 -12.04
N ASN A 118 -21.80 2.76 -13.12
CA ASN A 118 -23.07 2.09 -13.40
C ASN A 118 -22.84 0.59 -13.64
N GLY A 119 -23.15 -0.24 -12.63
CA GLY A 119 -22.94 -1.70 -12.65
C GLY A 119 -21.90 -2.24 -11.67
N LEU A 120 -21.19 -1.37 -10.94
CA LEU A 120 -20.28 -1.85 -9.88
C LEU A 120 -21.00 -2.28 -8.61
N SER A 121 -22.19 -1.73 -8.32
CA SER A 121 -23.11 -2.11 -7.23
C SER A 121 -22.40 -2.59 -5.94
N ASP A 122 -21.31 -1.91 -5.57
CA ASP A 122 -20.41 -2.32 -4.50
C ASP A 122 -20.47 -1.37 -3.30
N SER A 123 -21.50 -0.53 -3.26
CA SER A 123 -21.87 0.23 -2.08
C SER A 123 -22.05 -0.75 -0.91
N PRO A 124 -21.46 -0.48 0.26
CA PRO A 124 -21.65 -1.34 1.40
C PRO A 124 -23.14 -1.48 1.77
N PRO A 125 -23.60 -2.69 2.14
CA PRO A 125 -25.00 -2.91 2.51
C PRO A 125 -25.35 -2.15 3.80
N GLU A 126 -26.54 -1.54 3.83
CA GLU A 126 -27.09 -0.96 5.05
C GLU A 126 -27.64 -2.09 5.93
N VAL A 127 -26.97 -2.36 7.05
CA VAL A 127 -27.37 -3.41 7.98
C VAL A 127 -28.15 -2.79 9.13
N GLU A 128 -29.48 -2.84 9.07
CA GLU A 128 -30.34 -2.50 10.21
C GLU A 128 -30.41 -3.67 11.21
N GLY A 129 -30.14 -3.40 12.49
CA GLY A 129 -30.48 -4.32 13.58
C GLY A 129 -29.44 -5.35 14.02
N VAL A 130 -28.18 -5.27 13.57
CA VAL A 130 -27.10 -6.15 14.07
C VAL A 130 -26.12 -5.33 14.93
N PRO A 131 -25.76 -5.76 16.16
CA PRO A 131 -24.74 -5.10 17.00
C PRO A 131 -23.30 -5.27 16.46
N ALA A 132 -23.14 -5.65 15.20
CA ALA A 132 -21.85 -5.80 14.54
C ALA A 132 -21.29 -4.42 14.16
N ILE A 133 -19.98 -4.24 14.30
CA ILE A 133 -19.32 -2.98 13.97
C ILE A 133 -19.41 -2.74 12.46
N ASP A 134 -20.08 -1.65 12.07
CA ASP A 134 -20.10 -1.18 10.69
C ASP A 134 -18.77 -0.49 10.32
N TRP A 135 -17.86 -1.24 9.69
CA TRP A 135 -16.56 -0.73 9.28
C TRP A 135 -16.58 0.32 8.16
N THR A 136 -17.74 0.55 7.54
CA THR A 136 -17.88 1.51 6.43
C THR A 136 -17.85 2.95 6.94
N ARG A 137 -18.30 3.16 8.19
CA ARG A 137 -18.40 4.47 8.84
C ARG A 137 -17.69 4.53 10.19
N SER A 138 -17.57 3.40 10.90
CA SER A 138 -17.04 3.37 12.26
C SER A 138 -15.55 3.72 12.36
N PHE A 139 -15.17 4.28 13.51
CA PHE A 139 -13.80 4.52 13.97
C PHE A 139 -13.42 3.66 15.18
N HIS A 140 -14.12 2.54 15.38
CA HIS A 140 -13.96 1.68 16.56
C HIS A 140 -12.51 1.25 16.80
N GLY A 141 -12.00 1.50 18.01
CA GLY A 141 -10.67 1.08 18.47
C GLY A 141 -9.49 1.89 17.92
N LEU A 142 -9.74 2.89 17.06
CA LEU A 142 -8.69 3.76 16.53
C LEU A 142 -8.03 4.56 17.67
N GLY A 143 -6.71 4.47 17.79
CA GLY A 143 -5.94 5.18 18.82
C GLY A 143 -6.19 4.72 20.27
N GLY A 144 -6.99 3.67 20.51
CA GLY A 144 -7.39 3.27 21.86
C GLY A 144 -6.31 2.53 22.66
N ALA A 145 -5.41 1.81 21.99
CA ALA A 145 -4.34 1.05 22.65
C ALA A 145 -3.12 0.86 21.74
N ALA A 146 -1.93 0.67 22.32
CA ALA A 146 -0.76 0.23 21.55
C ALA A 146 -0.82 -1.28 21.25
N PHE A 147 -0.19 -1.73 20.16
CA PHE A 147 0.06 -3.16 19.92
C PHE A 147 1.05 -3.73 20.96
N THR A 148 1.16 -5.06 21.08
CA THR A 148 2.11 -5.68 22.03
C THR A 148 3.56 -5.31 21.67
N ALA A 149 4.49 -5.45 22.62
CA ALA A 149 5.89 -5.13 22.37
C ALA A 149 6.49 -5.95 21.20
N GLU A 150 6.16 -7.24 21.12
CA GLU A 150 6.58 -8.14 20.05
C GLU A 150 6.05 -7.70 18.68
N GLN A 151 4.77 -7.33 18.62
CA GLN A 151 4.15 -6.82 17.38
C GLN A 151 4.80 -5.52 16.94
N ARG A 152 5.00 -4.58 17.87
CA ARG A 152 5.65 -3.29 17.56
C ARG A 152 7.06 -3.48 17.04
N GLN A 153 7.83 -4.42 17.61
CA GLN A 153 9.16 -4.75 17.13
C GLN A 153 9.10 -5.17 15.65
N ILE A 154 8.24 -6.13 15.32
CA ILE A 154 8.07 -6.63 13.95
C ILE A 154 7.67 -5.53 12.95
N LEU A 155 6.78 -4.60 13.37
CA LEU A 155 6.27 -3.52 12.52
C LEU A 155 7.32 -2.42 12.26
N LEU A 156 8.19 -2.19 13.25
CA LEU A 156 9.24 -1.16 13.22
C LEU A 156 10.61 -1.73 12.83
N ASP A 157 10.69 -3.03 12.51
CA ASP A 157 11.91 -3.67 12.02
C ASP A 157 12.42 -2.94 10.75
N PRO A 158 13.72 -2.63 10.66
CA PRO A 158 14.32 -2.03 9.48
C PRO A 158 14.07 -2.84 8.21
N LEU A 159 14.00 -2.18 7.06
CA LEU A 159 13.79 -2.87 5.80
C LEU A 159 15.04 -3.67 5.38
N VAL A 160 14.79 -4.89 4.88
CA VAL A 160 15.80 -5.63 4.14
C VAL A 160 16.03 -4.91 2.82
N GLN A 161 17.25 -4.42 2.60
CA GLN A 161 17.57 -3.64 1.38
C GLN A 161 17.28 -4.40 0.09
N ASP A 162 17.43 -5.73 0.12
CA ASP A 162 17.13 -6.59 -1.03
C ASP A 162 15.64 -6.68 -1.38
N ASP A 163 14.74 -6.28 -0.47
CA ASP A 163 13.31 -6.26 -0.73
C ASP A 163 12.83 -4.95 -1.35
N VAL A 164 13.68 -3.93 -1.40
CA VAL A 164 13.37 -2.62 -1.97
C VAL A 164 13.62 -2.64 -3.47
N GLU A 165 12.59 -2.27 -4.21
CA GLU A 165 12.60 -2.18 -5.66
C GLU A 165 12.72 -0.73 -6.13
N VAL A 166 13.22 -0.54 -7.35
CA VAL A 166 13.50 0.78 -7.93
C VAL A 166 12.72 0.90 -9.22
N LYS A 167 11.84 1.90 -9.30
CA LYS A 167 11.18 2.25 -10.56
C LYS A 167 12.16 2.93 -11.52
N PRO A 168 11.88 2.92 -12.85
CA PRO A 168 12.75 3.56 -13.84
C PRO A 168 12.99 5.06 -13.65
N ASP A 169 12.11 5.74 -12.91
CA ASP A 169 12.22 7.15 -12.50
C ASP A 169 13.12 7.37 -11.27
N GLY A 170 13.60 6.29 -10.64
CA GLY A 170 14.40 6.31 -9.42
C GLY A 170 13.58 6.25 -8.13
N LEU A 171 12.25 6.14 -8.22
CA LEU A 171 11.41 6.01 -7.03
C LEU A 171 11.62 4.63 -6.37
N LEU A 172 11.99 4.65 -5.10
CA LEU A 172 12.09 3.45 -4.28
C LEU A 172 10.70 3.02 -3.81
N TYR A 173 10.41 1.72 -3.88
CA TYR A 173 9.17 1.18 -3.35
C TYR A 173 9.37 -0.23 -2.78
N LEU A 174 8.56 -0.57 -1.79
CA LEU A 174 8.44 -1.92 -1.29
C LEU A 174 7.29 -2.63 -2.03
N PRO A 175 7.49 -3.82 -2.61
CA PRO A 175 6.41 -4.56 -3.24
C PRO A 175 5.27 -4.91 -2.26
N GLU A 176 4.03 -4.85 -2.74
CA GLU A 176 2.81 -5.10 -1.95
C GLU A 176 2.87 -6.39 -1.11
N ILE A 177 3.39 -7.47 -1.69
CA ILE A 177 3.50 -8.76 -1.02
C ILE A 177 4.33 -8.69 0.27
N LYS A 178 5.32 -7.79 0.34
CA LYS A 178 6.18 -7.63 1.51
C LYS A 178 5.40 -7.02 2.67
N TYR A 179 4.54 -6.03 2.42
CA TYR A 179 3.63 -5.50 3.44
C TYR A 179 2.72 -6.59 4.00
N ARG A 180 2.11 -7.41 3.14
CA ARG A 180 1.25 -8.52 3.58
C ARG A 180 2.00 -9.53 4.44
N ARG A 181 3.25 -9.85 4.09
CA ARG A 181 4.11 -10.75 4.88
C ARG A 181 4.43 -10.16 6.24
N ILE A 182 4.71 -8.85 6.32
CA ILE A 182 4.96 -8.15 7.60
C ILE A 182 3.69 -8.18 8.46
N LEU A 183 2.51 -7.89 7.88
CA LEU A 183 1.23 -7.97 8.60
C LEU A 183 0.92 -9.39 9.09
N ASN A 184 1.16 -10.42 8.26
CA ASN A 184 1.00 -11.81 8.68
C ASN A 184 1.98 -12.22 9.78
N ARG A 185 3.22 -11.71 9.73
CA ARG A 185 4.23 -11.95 10.77
C ARG A 185 3.86 -11.26 12.08
N ALA A 186 3.33 -10.04 12.02
CA ALA A 186 2.96 -9.26 13.20
C ALA A 186 1.65 -9.76 13.84
N PHE A 187 0.62 -10.01 13.04
CA PHE A 187 -0.76 -10.21 13.53
C PHE A 187 -1.30 -11.61 13.28
N GLY A 188 -0.62 -12.43 12.47
CA GLY A 188 -1.12 -13.72 12.00
C GLY A 188 -2.09 -13.59 10.82
N PRO A 189 -2.19 -14.63 9.96
CA PRO A 189 -3.25 -14.72 8.95
C PRO A 189 -4.64 -14.66 9.61
N GLY A 190 -5.53 -13.83 9.07
CA GLY A 190 -6.87 -13.59 9.65
C GLY A 190 -6.89 -12.54 10.77
N GLY A 191 -5.73 -12.10 11.27
CA GLY A 191 -5.63 -11.05 12.28
C GLY A 191 -5.76 -9.62 11.73
N TRP A 192 -5.91 -9.45 10.41
CA TRP A 192 -6.04 -8.15 9.75
C TRP A 192 -6.85 -8.24 8.46
N GLY A 193 -7.39 -7.11 8.01
CA GLY A 193 -8.12 -7.00 6.74
C GLY A 193 -8.36 -5.56 6.33
N LEU A 194 -8.68 -5.36 5.05
CA LEU A 194 -9.16 -4.07 4.54
C LEU A 194 -10.68 -4.08 4.44
N ALA A 195 -11.31 -3.16 5.16
CA ALA A 195 -12.72 -2.87 5.01
C ALA A 195 -12.92 -1.79 3.93
N PRO A 196 -13.67 -2.06 2.85
CA PRO A 196 -14.03 -1.01 1.91
C PRO A 196 -14.88 0.07 2.58
N ARG A 197 -14.56 1.33 2.29
CA ARG A 197 -15.30 2.50 2.78
C ARG A 197 -15.77 3.32 1.58
N GLY A 198 -17.07 3.55 1.54
CA GLY A 198 -17.72 4.18 0.38
C GLY A 198 -17.75 3.30 -0.87
N GLU A 199 -18.37 3.85 -1.91
CA GLU A 199 -18.48 3.27 -3.24
C GLU A 199 -17.16 3.40 -4.01
N THR A 200 -16.92 2.47 -4.93
CA THR A 200 -15.82 2.63 -5.89
C THR A 200 -16.15 3.74 -6.89
N ILE A 201 -15.30 4.76 -6.93
CA ILE A 201 -15.45 5.89 -7.86
C ILE A 201 -14.59 5.60 -9.09
N VAL A 202 -15.23 5.56 -10.26
CA VAL A 202 -14.55 5.40 -11.55
C VAL A 202 -14.66 6.71 -12.32
N THR A 203 -13.53 7.37 -12.54
CA THR A 203 -13.47 8.67 -13.23
C THR A 203 -12.51 8.61 -14.40
N GLY A 204 -13.05 8.59 -15.62
CA GLY A 204 -12.29 8.60 -16.87
C GLY A 204 -11.38 7.37 -17.07
N LYS A 205 -10.19 7.41 -16.47
CA LYS A 205 -9.15 6.36 -16.50
C LYS A 205 -8.63 5.98 -15.12
N LEU A 206 -9.32 6.38 -14.04
CA LEU A 206 -8.90 6.18 -12.66
C LEU A 206 -10.00 5.47 -11.88
N VAL A 207 -9.62 4.44 -11.13
CA VAL A 207 -10.45 3.83 -10.09
C VAL A 207 -9.93 4.32 -8.75
N THR A 208 -10.81 4.78 -7.87
CA THR A 208 -10.45 5.18 -6.51
C THR A 208 -11.50 4.78 -5.48
N ARG A 209 -11.05 4.40 -4.30
CA ARG A 209 -11.92 4.01 -3.18
C ARG A 209 -11.21 4.20 -1.85
N GLU A 210 -11.96 4.53 -0.80
CA GLU A 210 -11.43 4.54 0.57
C GLU A 210 -11.44 3.13 1.17
N TYR A 211 -10.41 2.81 1.97
CA TYR A 211 -10.35 1.58 2.74
C TYR A 211 -9.90 1.87 4.17
N GLY A 212 -10.48 1.16 5.12
CA GLY A 212 -10.02 1.09 6.50
C GLY A 212 -9.19 -0.18 6.71
N LEU A 213 -7.97 -0.06 7.22
CA LEU A 213 -7.20 -1.18 7.73
C LEU A 213 -7.72 -1.54 9.13
N VAL A 214 -8.26 -2.74 9.25
CA VAL A 214 -8.70 -3.34 10.51
C VAL A 214 -7.67 -4.38 10.94
N VAL A 215 -7.23 -4.32 12.19
CA VAL A 215 -6.29 -5.27 12.78
C VAL A 215 -6.84 -5.69 14.12
N LEU A 216 -6.95 -6.99 14.38
CA LEU A 216 -7.42 -7.56 15.66
C LEU A 216 -8.73 -6.91 16.16
N GLY A 217 -9.68 -6.70 15.26
CA GLY A 217 -11.00 -6.16 15.58
C GLY A 217 -11.06 -4.64 15.82
N ARG A 218 -10.00 -3.89 15.50
CA ARG A 218 -9.98 -2.42 15.61
C ARG A 218 -9.52 -1.75 14.33
N LEU A 219 -10.07 -0.56 14.07
CA LEU A 219 -9.59 0.31 13.01
C LEU A 219 -8.19 0.83 13.39
N VAL A 220 -7.27 0.77 12.43
CA VAL A 220 -5.89 1.23 12.59
C VAL A 220 -5.60 2.46 11.76
N SER A 221 -6.06 2.46 10.50
CA SER A 221 -5.75 3.50 9.54
C SER A 221 -6.82 3.55 8.47
N ILE A 222 -7.01 4.72 7.87
CA ILE A 222 -7.87 4.90 6.70
C ILE A 222 -7.03 5.52 5.60
N ALA A 223 -7.12 4.98 4.39
CA ALA A 223 -6.47 5.56 3.23
C ALA A 223 -7.32 5.38 1.98
N ARG A 224 -7.20 6.34 1.06
CA ARG A 224 -7.77 6.22 -0.28
C ARG A 224 -6.78 5.50 -1.19
N GLY A 225 -7.21 4.39 -1.78
CA GLY A 225 -6.53 3.72 -2.87
C GLY A 225 -6.88 4.34 -4.19
N GLU A 226 -5.96 4.23 -5.14
CA GLU A 226 -6.20 4.62 -6.52
C GLU A 226 -5.41 3.74 -7.48
N GLN A 227 -5.96 3.53 -8.68
CA GLN A 227 -5.31 2.79 -9.74
C GLN A 227 -5.79 3.28 -11.10
N GLN A 228 -4.83 3.61 -11.97
CA GLN A 228 -5.11 3.96 -13.35
C GLN A 228 -5.43 2.70 -14.17
N TYR A 229 -6.35 2.81 -15.12
CA TYR A 229 -6.63 1.83 -16.15
C TYR A 229 -6.62 2.49 -17.53
N PHE A 230 -6.42 1.70 -18.58
CA PHE A 230 -6.33 2.21 -19.96
C PHE A 230 -7.61 1.96 -20.75
N ASP A 231 -8.20 0.77 -20.57
CA ASP A 231 -9.42 0.31 -21.23
C ASP A 231 -10.47 -0.09 -20.17
N PRO A 232 -11.78 0.11 -20.43
CA PRO A 232 -12.84 -0.23 -19.49
C PRO A 232 -12.82 -1.69 -19.00
N ASP A 233 -12.40 -2.63 -19.86
CA ASP A 233 -12.25 -4.04 -19.48
C ASP A 233 -11.19 -4.26 -18.39
N GLY A 234 -10.30 -3.27 -18.17
CA GLY A 234 -9.30 -3.26 -17.11
C GLY A 234 -9.81 -2.78 -15.75
N ILE A 235 -11.07 -2.35 -15.62
CA ILE A 235 -11.65 -1.87 -14.35
C ILE A 235 -11.53 -2.91 -13.23
N PRO A 236 -11.83 -4.22 -13.41
CA PRO A 236 -11.69 -5.21 -12.33
C PRO A 236 -10.26 -5.32 -11.79
N THR A 237 -9.27 -5.35 -12.69
CA THR A 237 -7.85 -5.35 -12.32
C THR A 237 -7.46 -4.06 -11.61
N ALA A 238 -8.02 -2.92 -12.05
CA ALA A 238 -7.77 -1.64 -11.41
C ALA A 238 -8.40 -1.56 -10.02
N THR A 239 -9.57 -2.15 -9.79
CA THR A 239 -10.20 -2.24 -8.46
C THR A 239 -9.31 -3.03 -7.49
N GLU A 240 -8.73 -4.15 -7.91
CA GLU A 240 -7.76 -4.89 -7.08
C GLU A 240 -6.49 -4.07 -6.83
N GLY A 241 -5.95 -3.39 -7.86
CA GLY A 241 -4.80 -2.49 -7.70
C GLY A 241 -5.08 -1.33 -6.74
N CYS A 242 -6.29 -0.76 -6.78
CA CYS A 242 -6.76 0.30 -5.89
C CYS A 242 -6.76 -0.18 -4.43
N LYS A 243 -7.28 -1.40 -4.16
CA LYS A 243 -7.25 -2.02 -2.84
C LYS A 243 -5.83 -2.23 -2.32
N SER A 244 -4.94 -2.77 -3.15
CA SER A 244 -3.52 -2.97 -2.81
C SER A 244 -2.78 -1.65 -2.56
N ASN A 245 -3.10 -0.61 -3.33
CA ASN A 245 -2.56 0.73 -3.12
C ASN A 245 -2.95 1.29 -1.75
N ALA A 246 -4.23 1.19 -1.37
CA ALA A 246 -4.71 1.60 -0.06
C ALA A 246 -4.02 0.85 1.08
N LEU A 247 -3.80 -0.48 0.92
CA LEU A 247 -3.11 -1.30 1.92
C LEU A 247 -1.75 -0.71 2.29
N MET A 248 -0.92 -0.42 1.29
CA MET A 248 0.44 0.08 1.51
C MET A 248 0.42 1.45 2.20
N ARG A 249 -0.54 2.32 1.85
CA ARG A 249 -0.73 3.62 2.49
C ARG A 249 -1.11 3.46 3.97
N CYS A 250 -2.05 2.57 4.28
CA CYS A 250 -2.43 2.28 5.67
C CYS A 250 -1.28 1.67 6.49
N CYS A 251 -0.42 0.86 5.86
CA CYS A 251 0.73 0.26 6.54
C CYS A 251 1.77 1.30 6.97
N LYS A 252 1.78 2.49 6.36
CA LYS A 252 2.68 3.58 6.76
C LYS A 252 2.37 4.06 8.19
N ASP A 253 1.09 4.15 8.55
CA ASP A 253 0.67 4.59 9.88
C ASP A 253 1.00 3.56 10.98
N LEU A 254 1.25 2.30 10.58
CA LEU A 254 1.82 1.25 11.46
C LEU A 254 3.34 1.35 11.65
N GLY A 255 4.01 2.22 10.89
CA GLY A 255 5.47 2.36 10.87
C GLY A 255 6.19 1.47 9.85
N ILE A 256 5.48 0.60 9.14
CA ILE A 256 6.06 -0.32 8.15
C ILE A 256 6.66 0.48 6.99
N ALA A 257 7.91 0.17 6.63
CA ALA A 257 8.60 0.77 5.49
C ALA A 257 8.70 2.30 5.54
N SER A 258 8.63 2.90 6.74
CA SER A 258 8.69 4.34 6.94
C SER A 258 9.99 4.97 6.41
N GLU A 259 11.08 4.20 6.41
CA GLU A 259 12.40 4.58 5.86
C GLU A 259 12.36 4.97 4.38
N LEU A 260 11.43 4.41 3.58
CA LEU A 260 11.29 4.78 2.16
C LEU A 260 10.82 6.23 1.95
N TRP A 261 10.42 6.91 3.01
CA TRP A 261 10.02 8.32 3.01
C TRP A 261 11.08 9.22 3.68
N ASP A 262 12.15 8.67 4.23
CA ASP A 262 13.26 9.45 4.79
C ASP A 262 14.22 9.88 3.67
N PRO A 263 14.39 11.20 3.43
CA PRO A 263 15.36 11.69 2.44
C PRO A 263 16.80 11.22 2.67
N ARG A 264 17.19 10.87 3.91
CA ARG A 264 18.52 10.33 4.21
C ARG A 264 18.65 8.90 3.71
N PHE A 265 17.71 8.03 4.07
CA PHE A 265 17.65 6.66 3.57
C PHE A 265 17.63 6.62 2.04
N ILE A 266 16.78 7.45 1.40
CA ILE A 266 16.67 7.49 -0.06
C ILE A 266 18.03 7.81 -0.68
N ARG A 267 18.73 8.86 -0.22
CA ARG A 267 20.05 9.24 -0.76
C ARG A 267 21.08 8.13 -0.59
N GLU A 268 21.14 7.52 0.58
CA GLU A 268 22.06 6.43 0.86
C GLU A 268 21.78 5.19 0.01
N PHE A 269 20.52 4.78 -0.08
CA PHE A 269 20.09 3.64 -0.87
C PHE A 269 20.35 3.88 -2.36
N THR A 270 20.00 5.07 -2.88
CA THR A 270 20.27 5.44 -4.28
C THR A 270 21.77 5.34 -4.60
N GLY A 271 22.66 5.88 -3.75
CA GLY A 271 24.11 5.79 -3.97
C GLY A 271 24.66 4.35 -3.87
N LYS A 272 24.17 3.57 -2.91
CA LYS A 272 24.68 2.21 -2.64
C LYS A 272 24.11 1.14 -3.58
N MET A 273 22.83 1.22 -3.93
CA MET A 273 22.08 0.12 -4.56
C MET A 273 21.57 0.43 -5.97
N THR A 274 21.65 1.67 -6.45
CA THR A 274 21.16 2.03 -7.80
C THR A 274 22.27 2.45 -8.76
N LYS A 275 21.98 2.37 -10.06
CA LYS A 275 22.83 2.83 -11.17
C LYS A 275 21.97 3.57 -12.18
N GLU A 276 22.53 4.58 -12.80
CA GLU A 276 21.88 5.29 -13.89
C GLU A 276 22.39 4.77 -15.24
N VAL A 277 21.48 4.43 -16.15
CA VAL A 277 21.81 3.81 -17.44
C VAL A 277 21.07 4.54 -18.56
N TRP A 278 21.79 4.81 -19.65
CA TRP A 278 21.17 5.29 -20.88
C TRP A 278 20.54 4.12 -21.63
N VAL A 279 19.25 4.23 -21.92
CA VAL A 279 18.50 3.18 -22.63
C VAL A 279 17.87 3.72 -23.90
N GLU A 280 17.86 2.89 -24.94
CA GLU A 280 17.23 3.16 -26.23
C GLU A 280 16.04 2.21 -26.40
N HIS A 281 14.88 2.76 -26.77
CA HIS A 281 13.72 1.95 -27.12
C HIS A 281 13.96 1.21 -28.45
N VAL A 282 13.79 -0.11 -28.46
CA VAL A 282 14.18 -0.96 -29.61
C VAL A 282 13.49 -0.56 -30.92
N THR A 283 12.18 -0.27 -30.87
CA THR A 283 11.39 0.14 -32.05
C THR A 283 11.48 1.64 -32.35
N THR A 284 11.19 2.51 -31.37
CA THR A 284 11.13 3.97 -31.58
C THR A 284 12.48 4.68 -31.61
N LYS A 285 13.58 3.99 -31.28
CA LYS A 285 14.95 4.53 -31.21
C LYS A 285 15.14 5.73 -30.25
N LYS A 286 14.12 6.03 -29.44
CA LYS A 286 14.17 7.11 -28.45
C LYS A 286 15.10 6.72 -27.31
N LYS A 287 16.07 7.59 -27.01
CA LYS A 287 16.99 7.44 -25.88
C LYS A 287 16.45 8.16 -24.64
N ARG A 288 16.58 7.55 -23.47
CA ARG A 288 16.32 8.19 -22.17
C ARG A 288 17.27 7.64 -21.11
N LYS A 289 17.51 8.42 -20.07
CA LYS A 289 18.20 7.95 -18.87
C LYS A 289 17.17 7.29 -17.95
N VAL A 290 17.48 6.12 -17.41
CA VAL A 290 16.67 5.42 -16.39
C VAL A 290 17.52 5.08 -15.19
N VAL A 291 16.88 5.00 -14.03
CA VAL A 291 17.50 4.51 -12.80
C VAL A 291 17.11 3.04 -12.64
N LEU A 292 18.09 2.19 -12.34
CA LEU A 292 17.91 0.76 -12.13
C LEU A 292 18.61 0.35 -10.85
N ARG A 293 18.17 -0.74 -10.24
CA ARG A 293 18.94 -1.40 -9.20
C ARG A 293 20.23 -1.97 -9.81
N LYS A 294 21.32 -2.02 -9.03
CA LYS A 294 22.65 -2.42 -9.56
C LYS A 294 22.67 -3.84 -10.11
N ASP A 295 21.93 -4.72 -9.47
CA ASP A 295 21.72 -6.14 -9.81
C ASP A 295 20.66 -6.37 -10.91
N ASP A 296 19.83 -5.38 -11.24
CA ASP A 296 18.87 -5.52 -12.34
C ASP A 296 19.50 -5.19 -13.70
N THR A 297 18.85 -5.71 -14.74
CA THR A 297 19.25 -5.56 -16.15
C THR A 297 18.16 -4.82 -16.93
N VAL A 298 18.56 -4.16 -18.01
CA VAL A 298 17.60 -3.46 -18.88
C VAL A 298 16.69 -4.49 -19.56
N LYS A 299 15.38 -4.36 -19.33
CA LYS A 299 14.35 -5.23 -19.92
C LYS A 299 13.77 -4.62 -21.20
N TYR A 300 13.33 -5.48 -22.12
CA TYR A 300 12.52 -5.09 -23.28
C TYR A 300 11.32 -4.23 -22.82
N PRO A 301 10.94 -3.16 -23.54
CA PRO A 301 11.34 -2.77 -24.91
C PRO A 301 12.61 -1.91 -25.00
N PHE A 302 13.40 -1.81 -23.93
CA PHE A 302 14.61 -1.01 -23.87
C PHE A 302 15.86 -1.87 -24.02
N LYS A 303 16.93 -1.28 -24.58
CA LYS A 303 18.29 -1.83 -24.59
C LYS A 303 19.28 -0.78 -24.09
N GLU A 304 20.40 -1.20 -23.54
CA GLU A 304 21.47 -0.28 -23.14
C GLU A 304 22.02 0.46 -24.37
N SER A 305 22.14 1.78 -24.26
CA SER A 305 22.85 2.62 -25.23
C SER A 305 24.07 3.19 -24.53
N LYS A 306 25.23 3.16 -25.20
CA LYS A 306 26.33 4.04 -24.80
C LYS A 306 25.86 5.50 -24.92
N ALA A 307 26.28 6.31 -23.94
CA ALA A 307 25.99 7.74 -23.87
C ALA A 307 26.38 8.43 -25.18
#